data_AF-A0A6I5N8C1-F1
#
_entry.id   AF-A0A6I5N8C1-F1
#
_cell.length_a   1.000
_cell.length_b   1.000
_cell.length_c   1.000
_cell.angle_alpha   90.00
_cell.angle_beta   90.00
_cell.angle_gamma   90.00
#
_symmetry.space_group_name_H-M   'P 1'
#
loop_
_entity.id
_entity.type
_entity.pdbx_description
1 polymer ?
#
loop_
_entity_poly.entity_id
_entity_poly.type
_entity_poly.pdbx_seq_one_letter_code
_entity_poly.pdbx_strand_id
1 'polypeptide(L)' 'MLKQMSWQSTKASDGHKILHLRFSSQQPWQPYTAFSELSVPDYPIEQGSLGFATFQKLLKEGWKLMPSVEK' A
#
# COMPACT_ATOMS: atom_id res chain seq x y z
N MET A 1 13.79 0.32 11.93
CA MET A 1 12.39 0.55 11.51
C MET A 1 12.03 -0.49 10.46
N LEU A 2 10.90 -1.19 10.59
CA LEU A 2 10.51 -2.22 9.61
C LEU A 2 9.70 -1.54 8.50
N LYS A 3 10.26 -1.44 7.30
CA LYS A 3 9.56 -0.89 6.13
C LYS A 3 8.74 -2.00 5.45
N GLN A 4 7.42 -2.02 5.69
CA GLN A 4 6.54 -3.08 5.22
C GLN A 4 5.35 -2.54 4.46
N MET A 5 4.94 -3.28 3.43
CA MET A 5 3.78 -2.97 2.61
C MET A 5 2.91 -4.21 2.42
N SER A 6 1.60 -4.02 2.27
CA SER A 6 0.64 -5.10 2.05
C SER A 6 -0.54 -4.59 1.24
N TRP A 7 -1.02 -5.43 0.34
CA TRP A 7 -2.25 -5.18 -0.41
C TRP A 7 -3.44 -5.60 0.44
N GLN A 8 -4.32 -4.65 0.78
CA GLN A 8 -5.50 -4.95 1.58
C GLN A 8 -6.76 -4.57 0.82
N SER A 9 -7.76 -5.45 0.89
CA SER A 9 -9.13 -5.11 0.51
C SER A 9 -9.73 -4.30 1.66
N THR A 10 -10.42 -3.21 1.32
CA THR A 10 -11.23 -2.48 2.29
C THR A 10 -12.67 -2.54 1.84
N LYS A 11 -13.62 -2.53 2.79
CA LYS A 11 -15.05 -2.40 2.44
C LYS A 11 -15.33 -1.12 1.65
N ALA A 12 -14.53 -0.08 1.87
CA ALA A 12 -14.63 1.21 1.18
C ALA A 12 -14.10 1.18 -0.26
N SER A 13 -13.28 0.19 -0.62
CA SER A 13 -12.69 0.08 -1.96
C SER A 13 -13.45 -0.91 -2.86
N ASP A 14 -14.69 -1.28 -2.50
CA ASP A 14 -15.57 -2.17 -3.28
C ASP A 14 -14.87 -3.45 -3.80
N GLY A 15 -14.02 -4.04 -2.95
CA GLY A 15 -13.25 -5.23 -3.30
C GLY A 15 -11.92 -4.97 -4.01
N HIS A 16 -11.63 -3.75 -4.45
CA HIS A 16 -10.31 -3.38 -4.99
C HIS A 16 -9.25 -3.39 -3.87
N LYS A 17 -8.09 -3.97 -4.15
CA LYS A 17 -6.95 -3.94 -3.21
C LYS A 17 -6.23 -2.60 -3.32
N ILE A 18 -5.94 -2.00 -2.17
CA ILE A 18 -5.15 -0.77 -2.03
C ILE A 18 -3.88 -1.05 -1.24
N LEU A 19 -2.77 -0.38 -1.62
CA LEU A 19 -1.51 -0.48 -0.90
C LEU A 19 -1.60 0.14 0.50
N HIS A 20 -1.25 -0.64 1.50
CA HIS A 20 -1.06 -0.15 2.87
C HIS A 20 0.40 -0.28 3.30
N LEU A 21 0.86 0.67 4.10
CA LEU A 21 2.20 0.77 4.63
C LEU A 21 2.19 0.67 6.16
N ARG A 22 3.27 0.14 6.73
CA ARG A 22 3.55 0.21 8.17
C ARG A 22 5.05 0.27 8.43
N PHE A 23 5.44 0.93 9.51
CA PHE A 23 6.84 1.08 9.93
C PHE A 23 7.23 0.19 11.12
N SER A 24 6.23 -0.46 11.74
CA SER A 24 6.36 -1.38 12.86
C SER A 24 5.26 -2.44 12.79
N SER A 25 5.55 -3.65 13.27
CA SER A 25 4.56 -4.73 13.37
C SER A 25 3.44 -4.43 14.35
N GLN A 26 3.68 -3.52 15.30
CA GLN A 26 2.72 -3.10 16.32
C GLN A 26 1.81 -1.96 15.85
N GLN A 27 2.14 -1.31 14.73
CA GLN A 27 1.33 -0.24 14.18
C GLN A 27 0.22 -0.81 13.28
N PRO A 28 -0.98 -0.21 13.30
CA PRO A 28 -1.99 -0.55 12.33
C PRO A 28 -1.49 -0.24 10.92
N TRP A 29 -1.93 -1.03 9.95
CA TRP A 29 -1.73 -0.71 8.55
C TRP A 29 -2.42 0.61 8.21
N GLN A 30 -1.73 1.47 7.45
CA GLN A 30 -2.26 2.75 7.00
C GLN A 30 -2.21 2.80 5.47
N PRO A 31 -3.20 3.40 4.81
CA PRO A 31 -3.18 3.51 3.34
C PRO A 31 -1.96 4.31 2.90
N TYR A 32 -1.40 3.99 1.74
CA TYR A 32 -0.21 4.69 1.22
C TYR A 32 -0.43 6.21 1.06
N THR A 33 -1.69 6.63 0.84
CA THR A 33 -2.10 8.03 0.75
C THR A 33 -1.91 8.82 2.05
N ALA A 34 -1.82 8.16 3.21
CA ALA A 34 -1.50 8.82 4.48
C ALA A 34 -0.04 9.30 4.56
N PHE A 35 0.83 8.86 3.64
CA PHE A 35 2.25 9.17 3.61
C PHE A 35 2.60 9.90 2.31
N SER A 36 2.28 11.19 2.23
CA SER A 36 2.52 12.02 1.04
C SER A 36 3.98 12.04 0.58
N GLU A 37 4.93 11.90 1.50
CA GLU A 37 6.38 11.82 1.22
C GLU A 37 6.80 10.52 0.51
N LEU A 38 6.06 9.44 0.72
CA LEU A 38 6.31 8.15 0.10
C LEU A 38 5.48 7.95 -1.16
N SER A 39 4.27 8.50 -1.17
CA SER A 39 3.28 8.35 -2.22
C SER A 39 3.78 8.86 -3.57
N VAL A 40 3.48 8.09 -4.61
CA VAL A 40 3.62 8.47 -6.02
C VAL A 40 2.21 8.52 -6.60
N PRO A 41 1.88 9.54 -7.43
CA PRO A 41 0.58 9.60 -8.10
C PRO A 41 0.26 8.29 -8.82
N ASP A 42 -0.96 7.80 -8.63
CA ASP A 42 -1.42 6.61 -9.32
C ASP A 42 -1.60 6.87 -10.81
N TYR A 43 -1.46 5.80 -11.60
CA TYR A 43 -1.74 5.87 -13.03
C TYR A 43 -3.24 6.15 -13.23
N PRO A 44 -3.62 7.05 -14.17
CA PRO A 44 -5.01 7.38 -14.46
C PRO A 44 -5.64 6.27 -15.34
N ILE A 45 -5.68 5.04 -14.81
CA ILE A 45 -6.24 3.87 -15.47
C ILE A 45 -7.50 3.49 -14.71
N GLU A 46 -8.62 3.37 -15.42
CA GLU A 46 -9.87 2.91 -14.82
C GLU A 46 -9.68 1.54 -14.17
N GLN A 47 -10.14 1.40 -12.93
CA GLN A 47 -10.02 0.17 -12.12
C GLN A 47 -8.58 -0.27 -11.84
N GLY A 48 -7.59 0.60 -12.05
CA GLY A 48 -6.20 0.35 -11.68
C GLY A 48 -6.05 0.11 -10.17
N SER A 49 -5.06 -0.70 -9.79
CA SER A 49 -4.77 -0.92 -8.36
C SER A 49 -4.18 0.33 -7.73
N LEU A 50 -4.89 0.87 -6.74
CA LEU A 50 -4.49 2.08 -6.02
C LEU A 50 -3.19 1.84 -5.23
N GLY A 51 -2.19 2.66 -5.50
CA GLY A 51 -0.86 2.58 -4.91
C GLY A 51 0.12 1.72 -5.70
N PHE A 52 -0.19 1.27 -6.92
CA PHE A 52 0.73 0.43 -7.71
C PHE A 52 2.04 1.16 -8.06
N ALA A 53 1.96 2.44 -8.45
CA ALA A 53 3.16 3.25 -8.69
C ALA A 53 4.00 3.39 -7.42
N THR A 54 3.34 3.64 -6.28
CA THR A 54 3.97 3.71 -4.96
C THR A 54 4.62 2.38 -4.59
N PHE A 55 3.94 1.25 -4.80
CA PHE A 55 4.46 -0.09 -4.56
C PHE A 55 5.77 -0.33 -5.33
N GLN A 56 5.78 0.01 -6.62
CA GLN A 56 6.98 -0.15 -7.46
C GLN A 56 8.16 0.68 -6.94
N LYS A 57 7.93 1.93 -6.51
CA LYS A 57 8.96 2.78 -5.90
C LYS A 57 9.49 2.15 -4.61
N LEU A 58 8.60 1.81 -3.68
CA LEU A 58 8.99 1.30 -2.37
C LEU A 58 9.67 -0.07 -2.45
N LEU A 59 9.27 -0.92 -3.40
CA LEU A 59 9.93 -2.19 -3.66
C LEU A 59 11.40 -1.99 -4.07
N LYS A 60 11.68 -1.00 -4.93
CA LYS A 60 13.05 -0.62 -5.30
C LYS A 60 13.86 -0.06 -4.12
N GLU A 61 13.19 0.59 -3.17
CA GLU A 61 13.79 1.09 -1.93
C GLU A 61 13.97 0.02 -0.84
N GLY A 62 13.66 -1.25 -1.14
CA GLY A 62 13.86 -2.38 -0.24
C GLY A 62 12.75 -2.57 0.80
N TRP A 63 11.56 -2.02 0.57
CA TRP A 63 10.40 -2.33 1.41
C TRP A 63 10.00 -3.80 1.26
N LYS A 64 9.56 -4.41 2.36
CA LYS A 64 9.14 -5.81 2.38
C LYS A 64 7.64 -5.94 2.09
N LEU A 65 7.31 -6.68 1.04
CA LEU A 65 5.93 -7.08 0.76
C LEU A 65 5.50 -8.18 1.73
N MET A 66 4.44 -7.92 2.48
CA MET A 66 3.78 -8.86 3.37
C MET A 66 2.53 -9.44 2.70
N PRO A 67 2.11 -10.68 3.03
CA PRO A 67 0.86 -11.25 2.52
C PRO A 67 -0.33 -10.33 2.78
N SER A 68 -1.32 -10.36 1.88
CA SER A 68 -2.59 -9.68 2.11
C SER A 68 -3.31 -10.35 3.27
N VAL A 69 -3.76 -9.56 4.24
CA VAL A 69 -4.69 -10.05 5.26
C VAL A 69 -6.09 -9.92 4.68
N GLU A 70 -6.67 -11.04 4.25
CA GLU A 70 -8.09 -11.09 3.93
C GLU A 70 -8.86 -11.04 5.25
N LYS A 71 -9.76 -10.07 5.39
CA LYS A 71 -10.67 -9.95 6.55
C LYS A 71 -12.06 -10.38 6.17
#